data_AF-A0A415T6H0-F1
#
_entry.id   AF-A0A415T6H0-F1
#
_cell.length_a   1.000
_cell.length_b   1.000
_cell.length_c   1.000
_cell.angle_alpha   90.00
_cell.angle_beta   90.00
_cell.angle_gamma   90.00
#
_symmetry.space_group_name_H-M   'P 1'
#
loop_
_entity.id
_entity.type
_entity.pdbx_description
1 polymer ?
#
loop_
_entity_poly.entity_id
_entity_poly.type
_entity_poly.pdbx_seq_one_letter_code
_entity_poly.pdbx_strand_id
1 'polypeptide(L)'
;MKRNHLNDFLVEQIKNKDSQIEGLNQLISSLIEKIESLEKNICSYENLVKELRDTINLLNKRLYGSKSEKSHSENSERKYNGEKLSSKGTYPKEKIEEKPDKKSNPRKAYKRPERRTYDDIEEKIEILEPDAEELIGAKFVRSENHSAYI
;
A
#
# COMPACT_ATOMS: atom_id res chain seq x y z
N MET A 1 13.47 -21.51 78.02
CA MET A 1 13.80 -20.28 77.26
C MET A 1 13.97 -20.49 75.75
N LYS A 2 14.54 -21.61 75.25
CA LYS A 2 14.83 -21.76 73.80
C LYS A 2 13.63 -21.84 72.84
N ARG A 3 12.47 -22.38 73.25
CA ARG A 3 11.31 -22.53 72.35
C ARG A 3 10.63 -21.20 72.00
N ASN A 4 10.61 -20.25 72.94
CA ASN A 4 9.93 -18.97 72.72
C ASN A 4 10.69 -18.13 71.69
N HIS A 5 12.02 -18.05 71.79
CA HIS A 5 12.84 -17.39 70.76
C HIS A 5 12.73 -18.01 69.36
N LEU A 6 12.61 -19.34 69.26
CA LEU A 6 12.41 -19.98 67.97
C LEU A 6 11.04 -19.62 67.38
N ASN A 7 9.98 -19.59 68.20
CA ASN A 7 8.66 -19.14 67.78
C ASN A 7 8.69 -17.67 67.35
N ASP A 8 9.31 -16.78 68.12
CA ASP A 8 9.40 -15.36 67.81
C ASP A 8 10.10 -15.14 66.46
N PHE A 9 11.22 -15.85 66.23
CA PHE A 9 11.94 -15.82 64.95
C PHE A 9 11.10 -16.33 63.78
N LEU A 10 10.38 -17.45 63.96
CA LEU A 10 9.50 -17.98 62.91
C LEU A 10 8.34 -17.04 62.59
N VAL A 11 7.75 -16.41 63.60
CA VAL A 11 6.69 -15.41 63.44
C VAL A 11 7.21 -14.19 62.68
N GLU A 12 8.43 -13.73 62.97
CA GLU A 12 9.06 -12.61 62.26
C GLU A 12 9.34 -12.95 60.79
N GLN A 13 9.80 -14.17 60.51
CA GLN A 13 9.96 -14.66 59.14
C GLN A 13 8.63 -14.74 58.37
N ILE A 14 7.55 -15.14 59.04
CA ILE A 14 6.20 -15.16 58.45
C ILE A 14 5.77 -13.73 58.11
N LYS A 15 5.89 -12.79 59.04
CA LYS A 15 5.54 -11.37 58.82
C LYS A 15 6.30 -10.75 57.64
N ASN A 16 7.59 -11.06 57.50
CA ASN A 16 8.39 -10.58 56.38
C ASN A 16 7.89 -11.15 55.05
N LYS A 17 7.54 -12.45 55.00
CA LYS A 17 6.97 -13.07 53.81
C LYS A 17 5.58 -12.52 53.48
N ASP A 18 4.72 -12.32 54.48
CA ASP A 18 3.40 -11.71 54.30
C ASP A 18 3.52 -10.30 53.72
N SER A 19 4.47 -9.50 54.22
CA SER A 19 4.75 -8.15 53.69
C SER A 19 5.22 -8.19 52.24
N GLN A 20 6.05 -9.18 51.86
CA GLN A 20 6.47 -9.37 50.47
C GLN A 20 5.30 -9.78 49.57
N ILE A 21 4.44 -10.69 50.03
CA ILE A 21 3.23 -11.11 49.33
C ILE A 21 2.31 -9.92 49.09
N GLU A 22 2.13 -9.06 50.09
CA GLU A 22 1.30 -7.87 49.97
C GLU A 22 1.86 -6.86 48.95
N GLY A 23 3.19 -6.63 48.96
CA GLY A 23 3.84 -5.81 47.94
C GLY A 23 3.70 -6.37 46.52
N LEU A 24 3.82 -7.69 46.36
CA LEU A 24 3.58 -8.35 45.08
C LEU A 24 2.13 -8.25 44.62
N ASN A 25 1.17 -8.38 45.54
CA ASN A 25 -0.26 -8.21 45.22
C ASN A 25 -0.57 -6.79 44.76
N GLN A 26 0.00 -5.76 45.40
CA GLN A 26 -0.15 -4.38 44.94
C GLN A 26 0.42 -4.17 43.53
N LEU A 27 1.58 -4.76 43.23
CA LEU A 27 2.17 -4.72 41.89
C LEU A 27 1.25 -5.41 40.87
N ILE A 28 0.70 -6.57 41.21
CA ILE A 28 -0.24 -7.29 40.35
C ILE A 28 -1.49 -6.43 40.07
N SER A 29 -2.08 -5.80 41.09
CA SER A 29 -3.23 -4.91 40.91
C SER A 29 -2.90 -3.74 39.97
N SER A 30 -1.75 -3.10 40.14
CA SER A 30 -1.30 -2.01 39.25
C SER A 30 -1.10 -2.47 37.81
N LEU A 31 -0.55 -3.68 37.61
CA LEU A 31 -0.39 -4.25 36.27
C LEU A 31 -1.73 -4.58 35.62
N ILE A 32 -2.71 -5.08 36.39
CA ILE A 32 -4.07 -5.35 35.90
C ILE A 32 -4.72 -4.04 35.44
N GLU A 33 -4.69 -2.99 36.25
CA GLU A 33 -5.24 -1.67 35.88
C GLU A 33 -4.60 -1.12 34.59
N LYS A 34 -3.29 -1.33 34.43
CA LYS A 34 -2.57 -0.92 33.23
C LYS A 34 -3.00 -1.71 31.99
N ILE A 35 -3.21 -3.02 32.13
CA ILE A 35 -3.73 -3.87 31.05
C ILE A 35 -5.12 -3.39 30.63
N GLU A 36 -6.03 -3.18 31.57
CA GLU A 36 -7.39 -2.70 31.26
C GLU A 36 -7.38 -1.33 30.54
N SER A 37 -6.48 -0.44 30.94
CA SER A 37 -6.29 0.85 30.26
C SER A 37 -5.78 0.69 28.82
N LEU A 38 -4.80 -0.19 28.61
CA LEU A 38 -4.29 -0.49 27.28
C LEU A 38 -5.34 -1.14 26.38
N GLU A 39 -6.14 -2.07 26.91
CA GLU A 39 -7.24 -2.70 26.18
C GLU A 39 -8.29 -1.68 25.73
N LYS A 40 -8.68 -0.74 26.59
CA LYS A 40 -9.58 0.36 26.23
C LYS A 40 -9.02 1.20 25.08
N ASN A 41 -7.72 1.51 25.13
CA ASN A 41 -7.05 2.27 24.06
C ASN A 41 -7.03 1.49 22.74
N ILE A 42 -6.76 0.18 22.78
CA ILE A 42 -6.81 -0.68 21.58
C ILE A 42 -8.20 -0.64 20.96
N CYS A 43 -9.27 -0.84 21.74
CA CYS A 43 -10.64 -0.75 21.22
C CYS A 43 -10.94 0.63 20.59
N SER A 44 -10.44 1.71 21.18
CA SER A 44 -10.57 3.06 20.62
C SER A 44 -9.87 3.17 19.26
N TYR A 45 -8.64 2.67 19.15
CA TYR A 45 -7.90 2.70 17.88
C TYR A 45 -8.54 1.81 16.81
N GLU A 46 -9.07 0.65 17.19
CA GLU A 46 -9.81 -0.22 16.25
C GLU A 46 -11.03 0.48 15.66
N ASN A 47 -11.78 1.22 16.48
CA ASN A 47 -12.93 2.01 16.02
C ASN A 47 -12.49 3.12 15.07
N LEU A 48 -11.43 3.87 15.41
CA LEU A 48 -10.87 4.89 14.52
C LEU A 48 -10.43 4.30 13.18
N VAL A 49 -9.79 3.13 13.19
CA VAL A 49 -9.38 2.43 11.96
C VAL A 49 -10.59 2.03 11.12
N LYS A 50 -11.70 1.58 11.74
CA LYS A 50 -12.95 1.28 11.02
C LYS A 50 -13.52 2.53 10.36
N GLU A 51 -13.62 3.64 11.10
CA GLU A 51 -14.12 4.92 10.57
C GLU A 51 -13.26 5.44 9.41
N LEU A 52 -11.93 5.36 9.53
CA LEU A 52 -11.01 5.73 8.46
C LEU A 52 -11.19 4.82 7.23
N ARG A 53 -11.35 3.51 7.41
CA ARG A 53 -11.63 2.58 6.31
C ARG A 53 -12.95 2.89 5.62
N ASP A 54 -14.00 3.20 6.37
CA ASP A 54 -15.30 3.56 5.82
C ASP A 54 -15.22 4.88 5.04
N THR A 55 -14.48 5.86 5.57
CA THR A 55 -14.22 7.13 4.88
C THR A 55 -13.46 6.91 3.58
N ILE A 56 -12.39 6.09 3.59
CA ILE A 56 -11.64 5.72 2.38
C ILE A 56 -12.56 5.02 1.37
N ASN A 57 -13.40 4.07 1.82
CA ASN A 57 -14.34 3.37 0.95
C ASN A 57 -15.37 4.31 0.32
N LEU A 58 -15.89 5.28 1.09
CA LEU A 58 -16.80 6.30 0.61
C LEU A 58 -16.14 7.20 -0.44
N LEU A 59 -14.93 7.67 -0.16
CA LEU A 59 -14.15 8.50 -1.08
C LEU A 59 -13.80 7.73 -2.36
N ASN A 60 -13.40 6.46 -2.26
CA ASN A 60 -13.12 5.60 -3.41
C ASN A 60 -14.37 5.41 -4.29
N LYS A 61 -15.54 5.18 -3.69
CA LYS A 61 -16.82 5.13 -4.42
C LYS A 61 -17.14 6.45 -5.10
N ARG A 62 -16.82 7.59 -4.48
CA ARG A 62 -17.03 8.92 -5.07
C ARG A 62 -16.08 9.19 -6.24
N LEU A 63 -14.81 8.78 -6.13
CA LEU A 63 -13.78 9.00 -7.15
C LEU A 63 -13.96 8.08 -8.36
N TYR A 64 -14.19 6.78 -8.13
CA TYR A 64 -14.20 5.77 -9.19
C TYR A 64 -15.60 5.24 -9.53
N GLY A 65 -16.63 5.69 -8.80
CA GLY A 65 -17.98 5.13 -8.92
C GLY A 65 -18.05 3.66 -8.49
N SER A 66 -19.21 3.02 -8.69
CA SER A 66 -19.39 1.57 -8.48
C SER A 66 -18.77 0.70 -9.59
N LYS A 67 -18.05 1.30 -10.55
CA LYS A 67 -17.55 0.64 -11.78
C LYS A 67 -16.02 0.61 -11.87
N SER A 68 -15.32 0.67 -10.75
CA SER A 68 -13.86 0.51 -10.72
C SER A 68 -13.42 -0.94 -10.98
N GLU A 69 -13.82 -1.52 -12.10
CA GLU A 69 -13.05 -2.61 -12.70
C GLU A 69 -11.81 -1.96 -13.29
N LYS A 70 -10.67 -2.14 -12.61
CA LYS A 70 -9.38 -1.94 -13.26
C LYS A 70 -9.32 -2.93 -14.42
N SER A 71 -9.46 -2.38 -15.61
CA SER A 71 -9.19 -2.97 -16.91
C SER A 71 -7.93 -3.84 -16.90
N HIS A 72 -8.00 -4.92 -17.69
CA HIS A 72 -7.02 -5.99 -17.95
C HIS A 72 -7.12 -7.26 -17.11
N SER A 73 -8.23 -8.01 -17.26
CA SER A 73 -8.14 -9.46 -17.30
C SER A 73 -7.73 -9.92 -18.72
N GLU A 74 -6.45 -9.81 -19.08
CA GLU A 74 -5.93 -10.58 -20.21
C GLU A 74 -5.85 -12.06 -19.82
N ASN A 75 -6.99 -12.75 -19.81
CA ASN A 75 -7.01 -14.19 -20.00
C ASN A 75 -6.76 -14.47 -21.48
N SER A 76 -5.50 -14.33 -21.91
CA SER A 76 -5.03 -14.99 -23.13
C SER A 76 -4.91 -16.47 -22.81
N GLU A 77 -5.94 -17.25 -23.12
CA GLU A 77 -5.85 -18.71 -23.22
C GLU A 77 -4.76 -19.08 -24.23
N ARG A 78 -3.51 -19.25 -23.78
CA ARG A 78 -2.48 -19.92 -24.57
C ARG A 78 -2.79 -21.40 -24.53
N LYS A 79 -3.54 -21.90 -25.52
CA LYS A 79 -3.52 -23.32 -25.85
C LYS A 79 -2.16 -23.66 -26.43
N TYR A 80 -1.30 -24.21 -25.58
CA TYR A 80 -0.09 -24.90 -26.00
C TYR A 80 -0.50 -26.22 -26.68
N ASN A 81 -0.37 -26.28 -28.00
CA ASN A 81 -0.22 -27.54 -28.71
C ASN A 81 1.11 -27.46 -29.46
N GLY A 82 2.07 -28.28 -29.03
CA GLY A 82 3.42 -28.29 -29.56
C GLY A 82 3.51 -29.01 -30.90
N GLU A 83 4.55 -28.66 -31.66
CA GLU A 83 5.47 -29.61 -32.29
C GLU A 83 6.67 -28.84 -32.85
N LYS A 84 7.88 -29.28 -32.46
CA LYS A 84 9.14 -28.85 -33.07
C LYS A 84 9.27 -29.55 -34.42
N LEU A 85 9.58 -28.84 -35.50
CA LEU A 85 10.31 -29.30 -36.71
C LEU A 85 10.71 -28.01 -37.49
N SER A 86 11.96 -27.55 -37.41
CA SER A 86 13.07 -27.87 -38.32
C SER A 86 12.76 -27.68 -39.81
N SER A 87 13.32 -26.59 -40.34
CA SER A 87 13.99 -26.41 -41.65
C SER A 87 13.31 -26.76 -42.99
N LYS A 88 13.59 -25.86 -43.94
CA LYS A 88 13.46 -25.95 -45.42
C LYS A 88 12.06 -25.81 -46.01
N GLY A 89 11.96 -24.82 -46.90
CA GLY A 89 11.39 -25.04 -48.22
C GLY A 89 10.27 -24.10 -48.63
N THR A 90 10.61 -23.23 -49.58
CA THR A 90 9.81 -22.96 -50.80
C THR A 90 8.51 -22.18 -50.64
N TYR A 91 8.56 -20.92 -51.04
CA TYR A 91 7.40 -20.08 -51.37
C TYR A 91 6.56 -20.71 -52.49
N PRO A 92 5.22 -20.68 -52.39
CA PRO A 92 4.36 -20.56 -53.54
C PRO A 92 4.04 -19.07 -53.77
N LYS A 93 4.44 -18.56 -54.94
CA LYS A 93 3.95 -17.30 -55.50
C LYS A 93 2.46 -17.43 -55.74
N GLU A 94 1.64 -16.79 -54.91
CA GLU A 94 0.26 -16.49 -55.27
C GLU A 94 0.17 -15.01 -55.66
N LYS A 95 -0.31 -14.78 -56.89
CA LYS A 95 -0.58 -13.46 -57.44
C LYS A 95 -1.69 -12.82 -56.60
N ILE A 96 -1.34 -11.87 -55.76
CA ILE A 96 -2.31 -10.96 -55.17
C ILE A 96 -2.50 -9.83 -56.18
N GLU A 97 -3.69 -9.79 -56.79
CA GLU A 97 -4.16 -8.65 -57.57
C GLU A 97 -4.13 -7.39 -56.70
N GLU A 98 -3.33 -6.40 -57.10
CA GLU A 98 -3.34 -5.06 -56.52
C GLU A 98 -4.74 -4.45 -56.70
N LYS A 99 -5.50 -4.37 -55.60
CA LYS A 99 -6.64 -3.46 -55.51
C LYS A 99 -6.15 -2.09 -55.06
N PRO A 100 -6.70 -1.00 -55.64
CA PRO A 100 -6.13 0.33 -55.52
C PRO A 100 -6.16 0.85 -54.07
N ASP A 101 -5.07 1.54 -53.73
CA ASP A 101 -4.83 2.24 -52.48
C ASP A 101 -6.09 2.94 -51.95
N LYS A 102 -6.64 2.40 -50.85
CA LYS A 102 -7.57 3.15 -50.01
C LYS A 102 -6.76 4.28 -49.39
N LYS A 103 -6.85 5.47 -49.99
CA LYS A 103 -6.37 6.74 -49.44
C LYS A 103 -6.72 6.79 -47.96
N SER A 104 -5.71 6.66 -47.10
CA SER A 104 -5.91 6.74 -45.67
C SER A 104 -6.30 8.18 -45.36
N ASN A 105 -7.56 8.37 -44.97
CA ASN A 105 -7.98 9.68 -44.47
C ASN A 105 -7.08 10.03 -43.27
N PRO A 106 -6.44 11.21 -43.23
CA PRO A 106 -5.63 11.59 -42.10
C PRO A 106 -6.49 11.55 -40.84
N ARG A 107 -6.05 10.79 -39.82
CA ARG A 107 -6.72 10.75 -38.52
C ARG A 107 -6.81 12.18 -38.01
N LYS A 108 -8.03 12.64 -37.69
CA LYS A 108 -8.22 13.95 -37.07
C LYS A 108 -7.37 14.01 -35.80
N ALA A 109 -6.61 15.08 -35.64
CA ALA A 109 -5.84 15.32 -34.42
C ALA A 109 -6.79 15.25 -33.22
N TYR A 110 -6.42 14.46 -32.21
CA TYR A 110 -7.19 14.35 -30.99
C TYR A 110 -7.31 15.74 -30.35
N LYS A 111 -8.52 16.27 -30.25
CA LYS A 111 -8.79 17.48 -29.47
C LYS A 111 -8.97 17.09 -28.01
N ARG A 112 -8.09 17.59 -27.15
CA ARG A 112 -8.22 17.46 -25.69
C ARG A 112 -9.57 18.05 -25.27
N PRO A 113 -10.45 17.30 -24.57
CA PRO A 113 -11.71 17.83 -24.08
C PRO A 113 -11.50 19.06 -23.20
N GLU A 114 -12.43 20.02 -23.31
CA GLU A 114 -12.41 21.21 -22.45
C GLU A 114 -12.54 20.80 -20.98
N ARG A 115 -11.73 21.45 -20.14
CA ARG A 115 -11.82 21.27 -18.69
C ARG A 115 -13.15 21.84 -18.22
N ARG A 116 -13.85 21.10 -17.36
CA ARG A 116 -15.04 21.62 -16.67
C ARG A 116 -14.59 22.74 -15.73
N THR A 117 -15.12 23.95 -15.92
CA THR A 117 -14.98 25.05 -14.97
C THR A 117 -16.08 24.90 -13.92
N TYR A 118 -15.70 24.99 -12.64
CA TYR A 118 -16.64 25.06 -11.52
C TYR A 118 -16.54 26.48 -10.97
N ASP A 119 -17.65 27.21 -10.96
CA ASP A 119 -17.67 28.65 -10.67
C ASP A 119 -17.16 29.00 -9.25
N ASP A 120 -17.15 28.03 -8.33
CA ASP A 120 -16.78 28.23 -6.91
C ASP A 120 -15.48 27.52 -6.48
N ILE A 121 -14.67 27.02 -7.42
CA ILE A 121 -13.40 26.34 -7.10
C ILE A 121 -12.24 27.15 -7.66
N GLU A 122 -11.60 27.93 -6.80
CA GLU A 122 -10.30 28.55 -7.12
C GLU A 122 -9.22 27.46 -7.15
N GLU A 123 -8.72 27.13 -8.36
CA GLU A 123 -7.57 26.25 -8.56
C GLU A 123 -6.30 26.98 -8.08
N LYS A 124 -5.89 26.76 -6.83
CA LYS A 124 -4.57 27.17 -6.34
C LYS A 124 -3.53 26.15 -6.77
N ILE A 125 -2.75 26.51 -7.78
CA ILE A 125 -1.58 25.73 -8.20
C ILE A 125 -0.42 26.12 -7.27
N GLU A 126 -0.14 25.30 -6.26
CA GLU A 126 1.07 25.42 -5.46
C GLU A 126 2.18 24.62 -6.14
N ILE A 127 3.13 25.34 -6.75
CA ILE A 127 4.32 24.73 -7.34
C ILE A 127 5.27 24.47 -6.16
N LEU A 128 5.29 23.22 -5.69
CA LEU A 128 6.27 22.77 -4.69
C LEU A 128 7.64 22.68 -5.37
N GLU A 129 8.54 23.57 -5.00
CA GLU A 129 9.96 23.43 -5.32
C GLU A 129 10.52 22.28 -4.47
N PRO A 130 11.19 21.28 -5.08
CA PRO A 130 11.73 20.17 -4.32
C PRO A 130 12.85 20.67 -3.40
N ASP A 131 12.74 20.38 -2.11
CA ASP A 131 13.78 20.71 -1.13
C ASP A 131 15.08 20.00 -1.49
N ALA A 132 16.21 20.67 -1.25
CA ALA A 132 17.54 20.18 -1.60
C ALA A 132 17.86 18.80 -0.97
N GLU A 133 17.16 18.42 0.10
CA GLU A 133 17.27 17.12 0.78
C GLU A 133 16.59 15.97 0.02
N GLU A 134 15.53 16.22 -0.76
CA GLU A 134 14.86 15.21 -1.59
C GLU A 134 15.67 14.87 -2.86
N LEU A 135 16.52 15.79 -3.32
CA LEU A 135 17.39 15.61 -4.48
C LEU A 135 18.62 14.73 -4.19
N ILE A 136 18.95 14.49 -2.92
CA ILE A 136 20.13 13.69 -2.52
C ILE A 136 19.97 12.21 -2.91
N GLY A 137 18.74 11.72 -3.01
CA GLY A 137 18.43 10.34 -3.40
C GLY A 137 18.30 10.12 -4.92
N ALA A 138 18.21 11.19 -5.72
CA ALA A 138 17.98 11.08 -7.15
C ALA A 138 19.30 10.89 -7.92
N LYS A 139 19.63 9.64 -8.28
CA LYS A 139 20.67 9.37 -9.29
C LYS A 139 20.15 9.85 -10.65
N PHE A 140 20.63 11.00 -11.11
CA PHE A 140 20.43 11.45 -12.49
C PHE A 140 21.20 10.54 -13.46
N VAL A 141 20.48 9.72 -14.22
CA VAL A 141 21.05 9.06 -15.41
C VAL A 141 21.07 10.09 -16.54
N ARG A 142 22.23 10.71 -16.78
CA ARG A 142 22.46 11.43 -18.03
C ARG A 142 22.61 10.38 -19.14
N SER A 143 21.62 10.23 -20.00
CA SER A 143 21.83 9.58 -21.28
C SER A 143 22.56 10.56 -22.20
N GLU A 144 23.85 10.31 -22.44
CA GLU A 144 24.58 11.00 -23.51
C GLU A 144 23.96 10.61 -24.86
N ASN A 145 23.27 11.54 -25.49
CA ASN A 145 22.99 11.44 -26.92
C ASN A 145 24.29 11.72 -27.67
N HIS A 146 25.03 10.68 -28.03
CA HIS A 146 26.04 10.76 -29.08
C HIS A 146 25.31 10.93 -30.42
N SER A 147 25.04 12.18 -30.78
CA SER A 147 24.62 12.51 -32.14
C SER A 147 25.84 12.35 -33.04
N ALA A 148 25.92 11.21 -33.73
CA ALA A 148 26.84 11.01 -34.83
C ALA A 148 26.53 12.04 -35.92
N TYR A 149 27.48 12.96 -36.16
CA TYR A 149 27.49 13.77 -37.37
C TYR A 149 28.04 12.91 -38.52
N ILE A 150 27.26 12.83 -39.59
CA ILE A 150 27.71 12.46 -40.95
C ILE A 150 28.43 13.66 -41.55
#